data_AF-A0A932Y036-F1
#
_entry.id   AF-A0A932Y036-F1
#
_cell.length_a   1.000
_cell.length_b   1.000
_cell.length_c   1.000
_cell.angle_alpha   90.00
_cell.angle_beta   90.00
_cell.angle_gamma   90.00
#
_symmetry.space_group_name_H-M   'P 1'
#
loop_
_entity.id
_entity.type
_entity.pdbx_description
1 polymer ?
#
loop_
_entity_poly.entity_id
_entity_poly.type
_entity_poly.pdbx_seq_one_letter_code
_entity_poly.pdbx_strand_id
1 'polypeptide(L)'
;MSKRAKIFFTLIVITLVLLTIFILVGGDSEKEKAPITVKPPSKVSIVGDGGLRNLLLDRQVPVVEQGISDYIRSNIGNTVKNASIASKPKVASDGLVEFTVETDNPKKLFKVTLDRTTYFDRVILKIPEGNYTVTLPVYQTNTGD
;
A
#
# COMPACT_ATOMS: atom_id res chain seq x y z
N MET A 1 -51.66 11.09 -50.64
CA MET A 1 -51.00 10.88 -49.33
C MET A 1 -51.95 11.31 -48.22
N SER A 2 -52.40 10.38 -47.36
CA SER A 2 -53.50 10.64 -46.42
C SER A 2 -53.06 11.61 -45.30
N LYS A 3 -53.99 12.41 -44.75
CA LYS A 3 -53.70 13.33 -43.63
C LYS A 3 -53.05 12.60 -42.45
N ARG A 4 -53.38 11.33 -42.24
CA ARG A 4 -52.80 10.47 -41.21
C ARG A 4 -51.33 10.15 -41.49
N ALA A 5 -50.97 9.87 -42.75
CA ALA A 5 -49.58 9.60 -43.13
C ALA A 5 -48.66 10.82 -42.96
N LYS A 6 -49.18 12.04 -43.19
CA LYS A 6 -48.42 13.28 -42.95
C LYS A 6 -48.12 13.49 -41.46
N ILE A 7 -49.09 13.26 -40.59
CA ILE A 7 -48.93 13.40 -39.13
C ILE A 7 -47.90 12.41 -38.58
N PHE A 8 -47.94 11.15 -39.03
CA PHE A 8 -46.95 10.15 -38.64
C PHE A 8 -45.54 10.51 -39.11
N PHE A 9 -45.39 11.00 -40.34
CA PHE A 9 -44.08 11.40 -40.86
C PHE A 9 -43.53 12.63 -40.13
N THR A 10 -44.37 13.61 -39.80
CA THR A 10 -43.98 14.78 -39.00
C THR A 10 -43.54 14.39 -37.59
N LEU A 11 -44.23 13.44 -36.94
CA LEU A 11 -43.85 12.93 -35.62
C LEU A 11 -42.47 12.26 -35.64
N ILE A 12 -42.19 11.43 -36.65
CA ILE A 12 -40.90 10.73 -36.80
C ILE A 12 -39.75 11.72 -36.99
N VAL A 13 -39.95 12.77 -37.79
CA VAL A 13 -38.93 13.80 -38.01
C VAL A 13 -38.67 14.59 -36.72
N ILE A 14 -39.71 14.92 -35.95
CA ILE A 14 -39.57 15.62 -34.66
C ILE A 14 -38.81 14.76 -33.65
N THR A 15 -39.10 13.46 -33.54
CA THR A 15 -38.34 12.57 -32.65
C THR A 15 -36.88 12.42 -33.09
N LEU A 16 -36.60 12.35 -34.39
CA LEU A 16 -35.23 12.33 -34.90
C LEU A 16 -34.45 13.61 -34.56
N VAL A 17 -35.09 14.77 -34.72
CA VAL A 17 -34.48 16.07 -34.36
C VAL A 17 -34.22 16.16 -32.86
N LEU A 18 -35.19 15.75 -32.02
CA LEU A 18 -35.00 15.72 -30.56
C LEU A 18 -33.89 14.75 -30.13
N LEU A 19 -33.76 13.60 -30.80
CA LEU A 19 -32.68 12.64 -30.54
C LEU A 19 -31.31 13.24 -30.88
N THR A 20 -31.20 13.97 -31.99
CA THR A 20 -29.93 14.63 -32.37
C THR A 20 -29.54 15.75 -31.40
N ILE A 21 -30.51 16.51 -30.87
CA ILE A 21 -30.25 17.55 -29.85
C ILE A 21 -29.82 16.90 -28.52
N PHE A 22 -30.41 15.76 -28.15
CA PHE A 22 -30.02 15.04 -26.93
C PHE A 22 -28.58 14.51 -27.01
N ILE A 23 -28.13 14.04 -28.18
CA ILE A 23 -26.75 13.59 -28.39
C ILE A 23 -25.76 14.78 -28.38
N LEU A 24 -26.18 15.97 -28.85
CA LEU A 24 -25.31 17.16 -28.86
C LEU A 24 -25.16 17.83 -27.47
N VAL A 25 -26.14 17.68 -26.58
CA VAL A 25 -26.14 18.27 -25.22
C VAL A 25 -25.69 17.28 -24.14
N GLY A 26 -25.79 15.96 -24.40
CA GLY A 26 -25.31 14.91 -23.49
C GLY A 26 -23.81 14.62 -23.54
N GLY A 27 -23.06 15.37 -24.36
CA GLY A 27 -21.61 15.30 -24.47
C GLY A 27 -20.88 16.18 -23.47
N ASP A 28 -21.41 16.36 -22.25
CA ASP A 28 -20.56 16.79 -21.13
C ASP A 28 -19.69 15.58 -20.83
N SER A 29 -18.48 15.61 -21.40
CA SER A 29 -17.43 14.68 -21.03
C SER A 29 -17.23 14.88 -19.54
N GLU A 30 -17.88 14.00 -18.77
CA GLU A 30 -17.58 13.72 -17.38
C GLU A 30 -16.07 13.63 -17.34
N LYS A 31 -15.43 14.72 -16.88
CA LYS A 31 -13.99 14.81 -16.78
C LYS A 31 -13.60 13.54 -16.08
N GLU A 32 -12.98 12.64 -16.83
CA GLU A 32 -12.40 11.41 -16.33
C GLU A 32 -11.73 11.82 -15.03
N LYS A 33 -12.33 11.44 -13.90
CA LYS A 33 -11.72 11.69 -12.60
C LYS A 33 -10.41 10.98 -12.76
N ALA A 34 -9.34 11.76 -12.96
CA ALA A 34 -7.99 11.26 -13.09
C ALA A 34 -7.88 10.15 -12.06
N PRO A 35 -7.44 8.94 -12.46
CA PRO A 35 -7.40 7.79 -11.57
C PRO A 35 -6.85 8.31 -10.27
N ILE A 36 -7.60 8.13 -9.17
CA ILE A 36 -7.18 8.61 -7.87
C ILE A 36 -5.78 8.06 -7.73
N THR A 37 -4.76 8.91 -7.90
CA THR A 37 -3.40 8.52 -7.63
C THR A 37 -3.44 8.40 -6.13
N VAL A 38 -3.81 7.21 -5.67
CA VAL A 38 -3.63 6.79 -4.29
C VAL A 38 -2.13 6.88 -4.17
N LYS A 39 -1.65 8.05 -3.73
CA LYS A 39 -0.28 8.23 -3.33
C LYS A 39 -0.04 7.03 -2.42
N PRO A 40 0.89 6.11 -2.77
CA PRO A 40 1.12 4.94 -1.95
C PRO A 40 1.25 5.45 -0.51
N PRO A 41 0.53 4.86 0.45
CA PRO A 41 0.44 5.40 1.80
C PRO A 41 1.85 5.74 2.24
N SER A 42 2.09 7.00 2.59
CA SER A 42 3.43 7.53 2.87
C SER A 42 4.23 6.48 3.61
N LYS A 43 5.41 6.10 3.07
CA LYS A 43 6.31 5.13 3.72
C LYS A 43 6.46 5.57 5.18
N VAL A 44 6.18 4.68 6.14
CA VAL A 44 6.43 5.00 7.53
C VAL A 44 7.94 5.22 7.64
N SER A 45 8.35 6.41 8.03
CA SER A 45 9.78 6.70 8.19
C SER A 45 10.25 6.01 9.46
N ILE A 46 11.18 5.07 9.34
CA ILE A 46 11.77 4.35 10.48
C ILE A 46 13.12 4.97 10.79
N VAL A 47 13.24 5.60 11.96
CA VAL A 47 14.46 6.29 12.40
C VAL A 47 15.22 5.43 13.41
N GLY A 48 16.56 5.51 13.41
CA GLY A 48 17.42 4.77 14.35
C GLY A 48 17.87 3.39 13.85
N ASP A 49 17.90 3.19 12.54
CA ASP A 49 18.27 1.93 11.87
C ASP A 49 19.76 1.57 11.96
N GLY A 50 20.65 2.48 12.42
CA GLY A 50 22.10 2.23 12.48
C GLY A 50 22.48 0.97 13.27
N GLY A 51 21.75 0.66 14.35
CA GLY A 51 21.93 -0.58 15.10
C GLY A 51 21.50 -1.83 14.32
N LEU A 52 20.46 -1.72 13.48
CA LEU A 52 20.04 -2.80 12.60
C LEU A 52 21.00 -2.98 11.43
N ARG A 53 21.51 -1.90 10.83
CA ARG A 53 22.52 -1.95 9.76
C ARG A 53 23.80 -2.67 10.18
N ASN A 54 24.15 -2.61 11.46
CA ASN A 54 25.31 -3.34 12.00
C ASN A 54 25.05 -4.85 12.15
N LEU A 55 23.80 -5.27 12.25
CA LEU A 55 23.43 -6.67 12.45
C LEU A 55 22.95 -7.33 11.16
N LEU A 56 22.23 -6.58 10.33
CA LEU A 56 21.61 -7.02 9.08
C LEU A 56 22.52 -6.73 7.89
N LEU A 57 22.34 -7.52 6.84
CA LEU A 57 22.92 -7.19 5.54
C LEU A 57 22.18 -5.97 4.96
N ASP A 58 22.86 -5.12 4.19
CA ASP A 58 22.28 -3.90 3.61
C ASP A 58 20.97 -4.15 2.86
N ARG A 59 20.89 -5.27 2.14
CA ARG A 59 19.69 -5.71 1.41
C ARG A 59 18.51 -6.13 2.31
N GLN A 60 18.78 -6.54 3.55
CA GLN A 60 17.74 -6.96 4.51
C GLN A 60 17.07 -5.76 5.17
N VAL A 61 17.81 -4.67 5.40
CA VAL A 61 17.31 -3.47 6.09
C VAL A 61 16.03 -2.89 5.44
N PRO A 62 16.01 -2.55 4.14
CA PRO A 62 14.82 -1.96 3.52
C PRO A 62 13.62 -2.92 3.51
N VAL A 63 13.88 -4.23 3.43
CA VAL A 63 12.86 -5.28 3.44
C VAL A 63 12.22 -5.38 4.83
N VAL A 64 13.03 -5.36 5.88
CA VAL A 64 12.57 -5.36 7.27
C VAL A 64 11.79 -4.07 7.57
N GLU A 65 12.29 -2.91 7.14
CA GLU A 65 11.58 -1.63 7.31
C GLU A 65 10.20 -1.66 6.64
N GLN A 66 10.11 -2.26 5.45
CA GLN A 66 8.85 -2.43 4.75
C GLN A 66 7.90 -3.34 5.55
N GLY A 67 8.38 -4.49 6.04
CA GLY A 67 7.57 -5.40 6.85
C GLY A 67 7.03 -4.76 8.15
N ILE A 68 7.83 -3.91 8.80
CA ILE A 68 7.40 -3.12 9.96
C ILE A 68 6.35 -2.08 9.55
N SER A 69 6.59 -1.37 8.45
CA SER A 69 5.65 -0.37 7.92
C SER A 69 4.29 -0.99 7.62
N ASP A 70 4.28 -2.18 7.04
CA ASP A 70 3.04 -2.91 6.71
C ASP A 70 2.30 -3.34 7.97
N TYR A 71 3.01 -3.86 8.99
CA TYR A 71 2.42 -4.14 10.30
C TYR A 71 1.77 -2.90 10.93
N ILE A 72 2.46 -1.76 10.93
CA ILE A 72 1.95 -0.51 11.51
C ILE A 72 0.65 -0.10 10.83
N ARG A 73 0.60 -0.14 9.49
CA ARG A 73 -0.60 0.22 8.73
C ARG A 73 -1.77 -0.73 8.99
N SER A 74 -1.53 -2.03 9.09
CA SER A 74 -2.58 -3.03 9.26
C SER A 74 -3.08 -3.17 10.70
N ASN A 75 -2.23 -2.93 11.71
CA ASN A 75 -2.53 -3.24 13.11
C ASN A 75 -2.50 -2.05 14.08
N ILE A 76 -1.97 -0.90 13.66
CA ILE A 76 -1.90 0.30 14.52
C ILE A 76 -2.74 1.42 13.91
N GLY A 77 -2.45 1.81 12.67
CA GLY A 77 -3.19 2.84 11.97
C GLY A 77 -2.51 3.29 10.70
N ASN A 78 -3.29 3.57 9.66
CA ASN A 78 -2.81 4.07 8.38
C ASN A 78 -2.40 5.56 8.43
N THR A 79 -2.66 6.26 9.54
CA THR A 79 -2.28 7.66 9.75
C THR A 79 -0.91 7.84 10.37
N VAL A 80 -0.26 6.76 10.84
CA VAL A 80 1.08 6.81 11.43
C VAL A 80 2.08 7.23 10.35
N LYS A 81 2.86 8.27 10.63
CA LYS A 81 3.84 8.81 9.68
C LYS A 81 5.26 8.39 10.03
N ASN A 82 5.58 8.31 11.31
CA ASN A 82 6.92 8.02 11.79
C ASN A 82 6.91 6.90 12.83
N ALA A 83 7.97 6.12 12.79
CA ALA A 83 8.32 5.19 13.84
C ALA A 83 9.83 5.27 14.10
N SER A 84 10.26 4.85 15.28
CA SER A 84 11.66 4.85 15.66
C SER A 84 12.01 3.58 16.40
N ILE A 85 13.26 3.16 16.26
CA ILE A 85 13.82 2.02 16.97
C ILE A 85 14.13 2.46 18.40
N ALA A 86 13.29 2.05 19.33
CA ALA A 86 13.30 2.49 20.72
C ALA A 86 14.34 1.74 21.58
N SER A 87 14.80 0.56 21.12
CA SER A 87 15.83 -0.21 21.82
C SER A 87 16.93 -0.66 20.85
N LYS A 88 18.18 -0.68 21.34
CA LYS A 88 19.32 -1.13 20.54
C LYS A 88 19.08 -2.58 20.07
N PRO A 89 19.10 -2.86 18.75
CA PRO A 89 19.00 -4.21 18.25
C PRO A 89 20.09 -5.11 18.82
N LYS A 90 19.71 -6.32 19.23
CA LYS A 90 20.61 -7.33 19.81
C LYS A 90 20.33 -8.70 19.22
N VAL A 91 21.35 -9.56 19.22
CA VAL A 91 21.21 -10.98 18.89
C VAL A 91 20.95 -11.75 20.18
N ALA A 92 19.85 -12.48 20.25
CA ALA A 92 19.47 -13.34 21.38
C ALA A 92 20.24 -14.67 21.34
N SER A 93 20.12 -15.48 22.40
CA SER A 93 20.85 -16.75 22.54
C SER A 93 20.50 -17.79 21.47
N ASP A 94 19.30 -17.69 20.89
CA ASP A 94 18.81 -18.52 19.79
C ASP A 94 19.23 -18.00 18.40
N GLY A 95 20.01 -16.91 18.35
CA GLY A 95 20.47 -16.28 17.10
C GLY A 95 19.47 -15.31 16.48
N LEU A 96 18.29 -15.11 17.07
CA LEU A 96 17.29 -14.17 16.59
C LEU A 96 17.70 -12.73 16.89
N VAL A 97 17.35 -11.79 16.02
CA VAL A 97 17.55 -10.35 16.29
C VAL A 97 16.31 -9.79 16.95
N GLU A 98 16.47 -9.12 18.08
CA GLU A 98 15.37 -8.52 18.84
C GLU A 98 15.56 -7.01 19.03
N PHE A 99 14.48 -6.26 18.89
CA PHE A 99 14.41 -4.83 19.17
C PHE A 99 12.96 -4.38 19.41
N THR A 100 12.79 -3.11 19.76
CA THR A 100 11.51 -2.48 20.02
C THR A 100 11.33 -1.31 19.08
N VAL A 101 10.14 -1.16 18.53
CA VAL A 101 9.74 -0.01 17.71
C VAL A 101 8.70 0.80 18.47
N GLU A 102 8.82 2.12 18.39
CA GLU A 102 7.87 3.09 18.90
C GLU A 102 7.27 3.88 17.73
N THR A 103 5.96 4.07 17.73
CA THR A 103 5.23 4.93 16.77
C THR A 103 4.96 6.30 17.38
N ASP A 104 4.86 7.33 16.53
CA ASP A 104 4.66 8.71 16.98
C ASP A 104 3.21 9.01 17.40
N ASN A 105 2.23 8.69 16.55
CA ASN A 105 0.81 8.92 16.79
C ASN A 105 -0.10 7.94 16.00
N PRO A 106 -0.86 7.05 16.68
CA PRO A 106 -0.91 6.88 18.14
C PRO A 106 0.42 6.35 18.67
N LYS A 107 0.80 6.78 19.87
CA LYS A 107 2.03 6.31 20.50
C LYS A 107 1.88 4.85 20.93
N LYS A 108 2.62 3.95 20.29
CA LYS A 108 2.60 2.51 20.58
C LYS A 108 4.01 1.93 20.53
N LEU A 109 4.35 1.11 21.52
CA LEU A 109 5.57 0.29 21.53
C LEU A 109 5.24 -1.16 21.21
N PHE A 110 6.08 -1.82 20.42
CA PHE A 110 5.96 -3.26 20.13
C PHE A 110 7.32 -3.90 19.88
N LYS A 111 7.45 -5.18 20.24
CA LYS A 111 8.66 -5.98 20.02
C LYS A 111 8.69 -6.51 18.59
N VAL A 112 9.88 -6.48 17.99
CA VAL A 112 10.17 -7.11 16.71
C VAL A 112 11.23 -8.17 16.93
N THR A 113 10.98 -9.35 16.37
CA THR A 113 11.95 -10.44 16.31
C THR A 113 12.19 -10.80 14.84
N LEU A 114 13.46 -10.89 14.44
CA LEU A 114 13.86 -11.32 13.10
C LEU A 114 14.58 -12.66 13.18
N ASP A 115 14.03 -13.63 12.48
CA ASP A 115 14.70 -14.90 12.19
C ASP A 115 15.37 -14.82 10.82
N ARG A 116 16.68 -15.01 10.84
CA ARG A 116 17.58 -14.98 9.68
C ARG A 116 18.42 -16.24 9.62
N THR A 117 18.15 -17.20 10.51
CA THR A 117 18.91 -18.44 10.65
C THR A 117 18.21 -19.58 9.91
N THR A 118 16.89 -19.49 9.74
CA THR A 118 16.11 -20.51 9.03
C THR A 118 16.36 -20.52 7.51
N TYR A 119 16.50 -19.34 6.88
CA TYR A 119 16.64 -19.20 5.43
C TYR A 119 17.74 -18.19 5.08
N PHE A 120 18.54 -18.48 4.05
CA PHE A 120 19.61 -17.58 3.60
C PHE A 120 19.12 -16.45 2.67
N ASP A 121 17.96 -16.63 2.06
CA ASP A 121 17.32 -15.74 1.08
C ASP A 121 16.14 -14.96 1.66
N ARG A 122 15.77 -15.19 2.92
CA ARG A 122 14.58 -14.62 3.56
C ARG A 122 14.86 -14.15 4.99
N VAL A 123 14.07 -13.21 5.45
CA VAL A 123 13.96 -12.84 6.86
C VAL A 123 12.54 -13.10 7.31
N ILE A 124 12.35 -13.86 8.38
CA ILE A 124 11.04 -14.00 9.02
C ILE A 124 10.92 -12.91 10.08
N LEU A 125 10.03 -11.96 9.86
CA LEU A 125 9.71 -10.91 10.82
C LEU A 125 8.51 -11.35 11.65
N LYS A 126 8.65 -11.25 12.98
CA LYS A 126 7.61 -11.62 13.95
C LYS A 126 7.34 -10.45 14.90
N ILE A 127 6.07 -10.15 15.11
CA ILE A 127 5.57 -9.17 16.11
C ILE A 127 4.49 -9.89 16.93
N PRO A 128 4.87 -10.51 18.07
CA PRO A 128 3.99 -11.37 18.85
C PRO A 128 2.72 -10.69 19.33
N GLU A 129 2.79 -9.41 19.71
CA GLU A 129 1.67 -8.66 20.28
C GLU A 129 0.50 -8.50 19.29
N GLY A 130 0.77 -8.61 17.98
CA GLY A 130 -0.25 -8.58 16.94
C GLY A 130 -0.46 -9.91 16.22
N ASN A 131 0.09 -11.02 16.73
CA ASN A 131 0.13 -12.31 16.04
C ASN A 131 0.62 -12.19 14.58
N TYR A 132 1.54 -11.27 14.33
CA TYR A 132 1.98 -10.94 12.98
C TYR A 132 3.28 -11.68 12.69
N THR A 133 3.27 -12.50 11.65
CA THR A 133 4.44 -13.18 11.13
C THR A 133 4.45 -13.07 9.62
N VAL A 134 5.55 -12.57 9.06
CA VAL A 134 5.73 -12.45 7.61
C VAL A 134 7.10 -12.94 7.21
N THR A 135 7.18 -13.70 6.13
CA THR A 135 8.43 -14.12 5.51
C THR A 135 8.76 -13.17 4.37
N LEU A 136 9.87 -12.46 4.49
CA LEU A 136 10.25 -11.38 3.59
C LEU A 136 11.44 -11.81 2.71
N PRO A 137 11.32 -11.77 1.37
CA PRO A 137 12.41 -12.10 0.47
C PRO A 137 13.49 -11.01 0.49
N VAL A 138 14.75 -11.42 0.62
CA VAL A 138 15.91 -10.52 0.74
C VAL A 138 16.56 -10.25 -0.62
N TYR A 139 16.39 -11.17 -1.57
CA TYR A 139 16.79 -10.99 -2.94
C TYR A 139 15.54 -10.78 -3.78
N GLN A 140 15.44 -9.64 -4.45
CA GLN A 140 14.51 -9.53 -5.56
C GLN A 140 15.16 -10.24 -6.74
N THR A 141 14.60 -11.37 -7.15
CA THR A 141 14.90 -11.91 -8.47
C THR A 141 14.37 -10.90 -9.49
N ASN A 142 15.25 -10.05 -10.00
CA ASN A 142 15.01 -9.38 -11.27
C ASN A 142 14.86 -10.51 -12.29
N THR A 143 13.62 -10.95 -12.51
CA THR A 143 13.30 -11.85 -13.61
C THR A 143 13.01 -10.90 -14.76
N GLY A 144 14.07 -10.54 -15.48
CA GLY A 144 14.04 -9.54 -16.52
C GLY A 144 15.36 -9.56 -17.30
N ASP A 145 15.60 -10.69 -17.95
CA ASP A 145 16.32 -10.77 -19.23
C ASP A 145 15.31 -11.25 -20.29
#